data_AF-A0A2J6XU95-F1
#
_entry.id   AF-A0A2J6XU95-F1
#
_cell.length_a   1.000
_cell.length_b   1.000
_cell.length_c   1.000
_cell.angle_alpha   90.00
_cell.angle_beta   90.00
_cell.angle_gamma   90.00
#
_symmetry.space_group_name_H-M   'P 1'
#
loop_
_entity.id
_entity.type
_entity.pdbx_description
1 polymer ?
#
loop_
_entity_poly.entity_id
_entity_poly.type
_entity_poly.pdbx_seq_one_letter_code
_entity_poly.pdbx_strand_id
1 'polypeptide(L)'
;MGVLTGISQRFDLIVLSSPAKSRVFSRIPQEISIRQTIQYASNLKDGVEKIISTPTIIGRNLVFVSKDDAVVVEISSQKSALRTFEDGDIIVTNHYEIEEMQKEQGDYYGSKYVPDDFYHLAMTKDGSKERYAKMRALLNNPVDFEKAKQILSSVSNIGTVQSVIAIPKKGDFWIANNGNQTPVTNREWINFSIKDLLSNCTFNS
;
A
#
# COMPACT_ATOMS: atom_id res chain seq x y z
N MET A 1 12.53 -1.47 -1.27
CA MET A 1 11.10 -1.71 -1.49
C MET A 1 10.39 -0.39 -1.24
N GLY A 2 9.71 0.17 -2.24
CA GLY A 2 8.97 1.42 -2.10
C GLY A 2 7.48 1.13 -2.03
N VAL A 3 6.75 1.87 -1.20
CA VAL A 3 5.30 1.99 -1.34
C VAL A 3 5.06 2.92 -2.52
N LEU A 4 4.26 2.48 -3.49
CA LEU A 4 3.67 3.39 -4.47
C LEU A 4 2.26 3.68 -3.96
N THR A 5 1.96 4.95 -3.71
CA THR A 5 0.59 5.38 -3.42
C THR A 5 0.08 6.19 -4.60
N GLY A 6 -1.01 5.73 -5.22
CA GLY A 6 -1.78 6.48 -6.20
C GLY A 6 -3.04 7.02 -5.56
N ILE A 7 -3.37 8.28 -5.81
CA ILE A 7 -4.62 8.91 -5.33
C ILE A 7 -5.38 9.40 -6.55
N SER A 8 -6.68 9.11 -6.62
CA SER A 8 -7.58 9.54 -7.70
C SER A 8 -8.89 10.10 -7.14
N GLN A 9 -9.77 10.62 -8.00
CA GLN A 9 -11.12 11.01 -7.59
C GLN A 9 -12.00 9.83 -7.14
N ARG A 10 -11.62 8.60 -7.47
CA ARG A 10 -12.48 7.42 -7.30
C ARG A 10 -12.05 6.55 -6.12
N PHE A 11 -10.74 6.36 -5.98
CA PHE A 11 -10.12 5.59 -4.92
C PHE A 11 -8.63 5.92 -4.79
N ASP A 12 -8.08 5.60 -3.63
CA ASP A 12 -6.67 5.52 -3.34
C ASP A 12 -6.19 4.08 -3.56
N LEU A 13 -4.95 3.94 -4.03
CA LEU A 13 -4.30 2.67 -4.28
C LEU A 13 -2.94 2.66 -3.58
N ILE A 14 -2.78 1.78 -2.60
CA ILE A 14 -1.54 1.58 -1.84
C ILE A 14 -0.91 0.27 -2.30
N VAL A 15 0.34 0.32 -2.74
CA VAL A 15 1.06 -0.84 -3.27
C VAL A 15 2.12 -1.29 -2.28
N LEU A 16 2.02 -2.53 -1.82
CA LEU A 16 3.01 -3.18 -0.97
C LEU A 16 3.63 -4.36 -1.70
N SER A 17 4.95 -4.47 -1.63
CA SER A 17 5.66 -5.65 -2.10
C SER A 17 5.37 -6.86 -1.23
N SER A 18 4.96 -7.97 -1.83
CA SER A 18 4.82 -9.26 -1.15
C SER A 18 5.55 -10.32 -1.95
N PRO A 19 6.81 -10.67 -1.60
CA PRO A 19 7.60 -11.59 -2.40
C PRO A 19 6.84 -12.88 -2.70
N ALA A 20 6.76 -13.26 -3.96
CA ALA A 20 6.14 -14.51 -4.40
C ALA A 20 7.21 -15.51 -4.85
N LYS A 21 6.92 -16.82 -4.69
CA LYS A 21 7.81 -17.92 -5.12
C LYS A 21 8.09 -17.88 -6.61
N SER A 22 7.07 -17.56 -7.41
CA SER A 22 7.16 -17.50 -8.86
C SER A 22 7.24 -16.07 -9.38
N ARG A 23 8.01 -15.89 -10.46
CA ARG A 23 8.05 -14.66 -11.25
C ARG A 23 7.94 -15.02 -12.72
N VAL A 24 7.18 -14.23 -13.48
CA VAL A 24 6.97 -14.47 -14.92
C VAL A 24 7.31 -13.19 -15.69
N PHE A 25 8.56 -13.08 -16.14
CA PHE A 25 9.12 -11.87 -16.76
C PHE A 25 8.58 -11.57 -18.18
N SER A 26 7.81 -12.47 -18.78
CA SER A 26 7.15 -12.25 -20.08
C SER A 26 5.86 -11.40 -19.99
N ARG A 27 5.48 -10.95 -18.80
CA ARG A 27 4.24 -10.20 -18.56
C ARG A 27 4.47 -8.69 -18.49
N ILE A 28 3.38 -7.93 -18.49
CA ILE A 28 3.41 -6.47 -18.39
C ILE A 28 3.90 -6.08 -16.98
N PRO A 29 4.83 -5.11 -16.85
CA PRO A 29 5.18 -4.52 -15.56
C PRO A 29 3.95 -4.00 -14.83
N GLN A 30 3.78 -4.40 -13.57
CA GLN A 30 2.57 -4.13 -12.81
C GLN A 30 2.32 -2.62 -12.62
N GLU A 31 3.38 -1.82 -12.62
CA GLU A 31 3.30 -0.36 -12.55
C GLU A 31 2.51 0.25 -13.73
N ILE A 32 2.57 -0.36 -14.92
CA ILE A 32 1.77 0.07 -16.08
C ILE A 32 0.29 -0.22 -15.82
N SER A 33 -0.03 -1.43 -15.36
CA SER A 33 -1.39 -1.85 -15.04
C SER A 33 -1.99 -0.99 -13.92
N ILE A 34 -1.20 -0.70 -12.88
CA ILE A 34 -1.56 0.20 -11.78
C ILE A 34 -1.90 1.58 -12.32
N ARG A 35 -1.05 2.15 -13.19
CA ARG A 35 -1.31 3.47 -13.80
C ARG A 35 -2.60 3.47 -14.62
N GLN A 36 -2.83 2.45 -15.44
CA GLN A 36 -4.05 2.32 -16.24
C GLN A 36 -5.30 2.19 -15.34
N THR A 37 -5.22 1.42 -14.27
CA THR A 37 -6.29 1.28 -13.29
C THR A 37 -6.61 2.62 -12.63
N ILE A 38 -5.61 3.35 -12.13
CA ILE A 38 -5.82 4.68 -11.50
C ILE A 38 -6.44 5.66 -12.50
N GLN A 39 -6.05 5.61 -13.77
CA GLN A 39 -6.46 6.59 -14.78
C GLN A 39 -7.85 6.30 -15.36
N TYR A 40 -8.21 5.03 -15.56
CA TYR A 40 -9.38 4.66 -16.36
C TYR A 40 -10.46 3.90 -15.58
N ALA A 41 -10.22 3.52 -14.33
CA ALA A 41 -11.26 2.89 -13.53
C ALA A 41 -12.36 3.90 -13.16
N SER A 42 -13.60 3.49 -13.39
CA SER A 42 -14.79 4.29 -13.10
C SER A 42 -15.16 4.31 -11.62
N ASN A 43 -14.79 3.27 -10.88
CA ASN A 43 -15.07 3.08 -9.45
C ASN A 43 -14.13 2.01 -8.85
N LEU A 44 -14.27 1.77 -7.54
CA LEU A 44 -13.49 0.79 -6.78
C LEU A 44 -13.53 -0.62 -7.40
N LYS A 45 -14.74 -1.12 -7.68
CA LYS A 45 -14.97 -2.47 -8.21
C LYS A 45 -14.32 -2.65 -9.58
N ASP A 46 -14.54 -1.71 -10.50
CA ASP A 46 -13.92 -1.71 -11.83
C ASP A 46 -12.38 -1.68 -11.71
N GLY A 47 -11.84 -0.90 -10.77
CA GLY A 47 -10.39 -0.88 -10.51
C GLY A 47 -9.83 -2.22 -10.04
N VAL A 48 -10.54 -2.91 -9.14
CA VAL A 48 -10.20 -4.25 -8.65
C VAL A 48 -10.31 -5.29 -9.77
N GLU A 49 -11.36 -5.24 -10.59
CA GLU A 49 -11.55 -6.16 -11.71
C GLU A 49 -10.43 -6.01 -12.76
N LYS A 50 -10.09 -4.78 -13.13
CA LYS A 50 -8.99 -4.48 -14.08
C LYS A 50 -7.64 -5.00 -13.58
N ILE A 51 -7.35 -4.84 -12.29
CA ILE A 51 -6.04 -5.26 -11.77
C ILE A 51 -5.91 -6.78 -11.70
N ILE A 52 -7.00 -7.48 -11.33
CA ILE A 52 -7.03 -8.95 -11.27
C ILE A 52 -6.97 -9.55 -12.67
N SER A 53 -7.63 -8.93 -13.66
CA SER A 53 -7.60 -9.41 -15.04
C SER A 53 -6.25 -9.21 -15.73
N THR A 54 -5.33 -8.47 -15.12
CA THR A 54 -4.03 -8.16 -15.70
C THR A 54 -2.93 -9.03 -15.09
N PRO A 55 -2.31 -9.94 -15.87
CA PRO A 55 -1.25 -10.81 -15.35
C PRO A 55 -0.07 -10.01 -14.79
N THR A 56 0.33 -10.27 -13.54
CA THR A 56 1.51 -9.64 -12.92
C THR A 56 2.79 -10.49 -13.03
N ILE A 57 3.95 -9.83 -12.99
CA ILE A 57 5.28 -10.44 -12.94
C ILE A 57 5.63 -10.89 -11.52
N ILE A 58 5.21 -10.13 -10.50
CA ILE A 58 5.70 -10.20 -9.12
C ILE A 58 4.55 -10.13 -8.12
N GLY A 59 4.84 -10.62 -6.91
CA GLY A 59 3.89 -10.61 -5.82
C GLY A 59 3.68 -9.23 -5.17
N ARG A 60 2.43 -8.92 -4.82
CA ARG A 60 2.00 -7.68 -4.17
C ARG A 60 0.78 -7.89 -3.27
N ASN A 61 0.65 -7.02 -2.27
CA ASN A 61 -0.63 -6.66 -1.69
C ASN A 61 -1.01 -5.27 -2.19
N LEU A 62 -2.19 -5.14 -2.77
CA LEU A 62 -2.71 -3.88 -3.30
C LEU A 62 -3.94 -3.48 -2.50
N VAL A 63 -3.91 -2.33 -1.84
CA VAL A 63 -5.04 -1.82 -1.06
C VAL A 63 -5.75 -0.76 -1.86
N PHE A 64 -7.00 -1.02 -2.21
CA PHE A 64 -7.90 -0.06 -2.84
C PHE A 64 -8.80 0.53 -1.77
N VAL A 65 -8.89 1.86 -1.69
CA VAL A 65 -9.70 2.55 -0.69
C VAL A 65 -10.54 3.62 -1.37
N SER A 66 -11.85 3.52 -1.28
CA SER A 66 -12.79 4.57 -1.69
C SER A 66 -13.34 5.31 -0.48
N LYS A 67 -14.21 6.29 -0.72
CA LYS A 67 -14.92 6.98 0.36
C LYS A 67 -15.83 6.05 1.20
N ASP A 68 -16.31 4.95 0.62
CA ASP A 68 -17.33 4.10 1.25
C ASP A 68 -16.81 2.72 1.64
N ASP A 69 -15.74 2.25 1.01
CA ASP A 69 -15.30 0.86 1.10
C ASP A 69 -13.79 0.71 0.79
N ALA A 70 -13.18 -0.40 1.21
CA ALA A 70 -11.82 -0.77 0.92
C ALA A 70 -11.68 -2.27 0.65
N VAL A 71 -10.79 -2.62 -0.28
CA VAL A 71 -10.53 -4.00 -0.70
C VAL A 71 -9.03 -4.19 -0.82
N VAL A 72 -8.52 -5.32 -0.33
CA VAL A 72 -7.14 -5.73 -0.59
C VAL A 72 -7.13 -6.85 -1.62
N VAL A 73 -6.31 -6.67 -2.64
CA VAL A 73 -5.98 -7.69 -3.63
C VAL A 73 -4.60 -8.23 -3.30
N GLU A 74 -4.55 -9.47 -2.85
CA GLU A 74 -3.32 -10.23 -2.73
C GLU A 74 -3.06 -10.91 -4.08
N ILE A 75 -1.94 -10.62 -4.73
CA ILE A 75 -1.69 -11.09 -6.09
C ILE A 75 -0.27 -11.63 -6.24
N SER A 76 -0.15 -12.80 -6.87
CA SER A 76 1.10 -13.41 -7.34
C SER A 76 1.06 -13.55 -8.87
N SER A 77 2.14 -14.05 -9.47
CA SER A 77 2.11 -14.36 -10.90
C SER A 77 1.17 -15.52 -11.25
N GLN A 78 0.63 -16.27 -10.29
CA GLN A 78 -0.23 -17.43 -10.57
C GLN A 78 -1.66 -17.23 -10.07
N LYS A 79 -1.86 -16.44 -9.01
CA LYS A 79 -3.14 -16.36 -8.31
C LYS A 79 -3.40 -14.94 -7.82
N SER A 80 -4.67 -14.68 -7.55
CA SER A 80 -5.11 -13.51 -6.82
C SER A 80 -6.22 -13.91 -5.86
N ALA A 81 -6.28 -13.25 -4.71
CA ALA A 81 -7.35 -13.38 -3.75
C ALA A 81 -7.74 -12.02 -3.18
N LEU A 82 -8.97 -11.92 -2.67
CA LEU A 82 -9.54 -10.70 -2.15
C LEU A 82 -9.77 -10.84 -0.65
N ARG A 83 -9.47 -9.77 0.11
CA ARG A 83 -10.01 -9.58 1.46
C ARG A 83 -10.66 -8.21 1.59
N THR A 84 -11.64 -8.17 2.47
CA THR A 84 -12.38 -6.96 2.86
C THR A 84 -12.14 -6.71 4.34
N PHE A 85 -12.82 -5.73 4.93
CA PHE A 85 -12.70 -5.43 6.36
C PHE A 85 -13.03 -6.65 7.23
N GLU A 86 -12.17 -6.92 8.21
CA GLU A 86 -12.49 -7.76 9.38
C GLU A 86 -12.65 -6.80 10.56
N ASP A 87 -13.75 -6.86 11.32
CA ASP A 87 -13.98 -6.00 12.50
C ASP A 87 -13.89 -4.48 12.27
N GLY A 88 -14.06 -4.02 11.02
CA GLY A 88 -14.06 -2.60 10.66
C GLY A 88 -12.67 -1.99 10.47
N ASP A 89 -11.59 -2.78 10.44
CA ASP A 89 -10.25 -2.35 10.08
C ASP A 89 -9.58 -3.27 9.04
N ILE A 90 -8.50 -2.79 8.43
CA ILE A 90 -7.70 -3.58 7.51
C ILE A 90 -6.22 -3.20 7.64
N ILE A 91 -5.38 -4.19 7.92
CA ILE A 91 -3.93 -4.01 8.09
C ILE A 91 -3.23 -4.78 6.99
N VAL A 92 -2.31 -4.12 6.30
CA VAL A 92 -1.58 -4.72 5.20
C VAL A 92 -0.10 -4.44 5.38
N THR A 93 0.69 -5.50 5.37
CA THR A 93 2.16 -5.42 5.35
C THR A 93 2.68 -6.16 4.12
N ASN A 94 3.91 -6.68 4.16
CA ASN A 94 4.60 -7.26 3.00
C ASN A 94 4.36 -8.78 2.85
N HIS A 95 3.40 -9.36 3.56
CA HIS A 95 3.10 -10.79 3.49
C HIS A 95 1.64 -11.04 3.11
N TYR A 96 1.38 -12.18 2.48
CA TYR A 96 0.02 -12.64 2.21
C TYR A 96 -0.66 -13.11 3.50
N GLU A 97 -1.91 -12.69 3.70
CA GLU A 97 -2.75 -13.12 4.82
C GLU A 97 -3.61 -14.32 4.44
N ILE A 98 -4.15 -14.36 3.21
CA ILE A 98 -5.10 -15.39 2.79
C ILE A 98 -4.38 -16.73 2.63
N GLU A 99 -4.92 -17.81 3.22
CA GLU A 99 -4.25 -19.12 3.31
C GLU A 99 -3.74 -19.64 1.94
N GLU A 100 -4.55 -19.50 0.89
CA GLU A 100 -4.16 -19.91 -0.47
C GLU A 100 -3.02 -19.06 -1.06
N MET A 101 -2.96 -17.77 -0.69
CA MET A 101 -1.90 -16.86 -1.10
C MET A 101 -0.64 -17.04 -0.25
N GLN A 102 -0.75 -17.44 1.02
CA GLN A 102 0.39 -17.81 1.85
C GLN A 102 1.22 -18.94 1.22
N LYS A 103 0.59 -19.85 0.46
CA LYS A 103 1.26 -20.93 -0.29
C LYS A 103 2.13 -20.38 -1.43
N GLU A 104 1.82 -19.19 -1.94
CA GLU A 104 2.57 -18.45 -2.96
C GLU A 104 3.67 -17.56 -2.38
N GLN A 105 3.71 -17.35 -1.07
CA GLN A 105 4.70 -16.49 -0.40
C GLN A 105 6.11 -17.01 -0.67
N GLY A 106 6.93 -16.18 -1.32
CA GLY A 106 8.34 -16.43 -1.55
C GLY A 106 9.21 -15.87 -0.44
N ASP A 107 10.47 -16.29 -0.46
CA ASP A 107 11.48 -15.75 0.41
C ASP A 107 11.78 -14.29 0.06
N TYR A 108 12.14 -13.54 1.09
CA TYR A 108 12.64 -12.20 0.90
C TYR A 108 14.12 -12.30 0.60
N TYR A 109 14.51 -11.73 -0.54
CA TYR A 109 15.91 -11.63 -0.89
C TYR A 109 16.47 -10.38 -0.24
N GLY A 110 17.55 -10.51 0.51
CA GLY A 110 18.31 -9.35 0.93
C GLY A 110 19.80 -9.50 0.68
N SER A 111 20.49 -8.40 0.93
CA SER A 111 21.90 -8.20 0.63
C SER A 111 22.67 -8.16 1.94
N LYS A 112 23.88 -8.73 1.94
CA LYS A 112 24.84 -8.71 3.07
C LYS A 112 25.30 -7.30 3.50
N TYR A 113 24.84 -6.26 2.82
CA TYR A 113 25.19 -4.86 3.07
C TYR A 113 24.10 -4.05 3.77
N VAL A 114 23.02 -4.71 4.20
CA VAL A 114 21.87 -4.09 4.86
C VAL A 114 22.02 -4.31 6.37
N PRO A 115 21.98 -3.26 7.22
CA PRO A 115 22.02 -3.44 8.68
C PRO A 115 20.97 -4.45 9.16
N ASP A 116 21.34 -5.35 10.06
CA ASP A 116 20.51 -6.52 10.44
C ASP A 116 19.09 -6.14 10.90
N ASP A 117 18.94 -5.11 11.72
CA ASP A 117 17.62 -4.65 12.20
C ASP A 117 16.74 -4.12 11.05
N PHE A 118 17.35 -3.38 10.11
CA PHE A 118 16.65 -2.88 8.94
C PHE A 118 16.32 -4.02 7.96
N TYR A 119 17.24 -4.96 7.79
CA TYR A 119 17.01 -6.18 7.01
C TYR A 119 15.83 -6.96 7.58
N HIS A 120 15.81 -7.20 8.90
CA HIS A 120 14.72 -7.93 9.55
C HIS A 120 13.37 -7.24 9.31
N LEU A 121 13.23 -5.98 9.70
CA LEU A 121 11.94 -5.29 9.65
C LEU A 121 11.43 -5.04 8.22
N ALA A 122 12.32 -4.72 7.29
CA ALA A 122 11.94 -4.34 5.93
C ALA A 122 11.99 -5.49 4.92
N MET A 123 12.78 -6.53 5.18
CA MET A 123 13.13 -7.57 4.21
C MET A 123 12.93 -8.99 4.75
N THR A 124 12.08 -9.21 5.75
CA THR A 124 11.70 -10.57 6.14
C THR A 124 10.20 -10.72 6.35
N LYS A 125 9.71 -11.96 6.26
CA LYS A 125 8.33 -12.30 6.59
C LYS A 125 8.05 -12.06 8.07
N ASP A 126 9.00 -12.34 8.94
CA ASP A 126 8.83 -12.19 10.39
C ASP A 126 8.79 -10.71 10.78
N GLY A 127 9.65 -9.86 10.22
CA GLY A 127 9.57 -8.42 10.41
C GLY A 127 8.30 -7.79 9.83
N SER A 128 7.76 -8.37 8.73
CA SER A 128 6.45 -8.01 8.19
C SER A 128 5.31 -8.35 9.18
N LYS A 129 5.34 -9.54 9.79
CA LYS A 129 4.39 -9.97 10.83
C LYS A 129 4.52 -9.17 12.12
N GLU A 130 5.74 -8.82 12.53
CA GLU A 130 5.99 -7.98 13.69
C GLU A 130 5.36 -6.58 13.53
N ARG A 131 5.56 -5.96 12.36
CA ARG A 131 4.90 -4.69 12.03
C ARG A 131 3.39 -4.82 11.99
N TYR A 132 2.86 -5.92 11.45
CA TYR A 132 1.42 -6.18 11.47
C TYR A 132 0.88 -6.23 12.90
N ALA A 133 1.50 -7.03 13.78
CA ALA A 133 1.08 -7.16 15.17
C ALA A 133 1.16 -5.81 15.91
N LYS A 134 2.21 -5.02 15.65
CA LYS A 134 2.37 -3.68 16.23
C LYS A 134 1.28 -2.70 15.75
N MET A 135 0.94 -2.70 14.47
CA MET A 135 -0.18 -1.91 13.96
C MET A 135 -1.50 -2.36 14.60
N ARG A 136 -1.76 -3.67 14.67
CA ARG A 136 -2.99 -4.22 15.26
C ARG A 136 -3.14 -3.83 16.73
N ALA A 137 -2.06 -3.88 17.51
CA ALA A 137 -2.08 -3.50 18.92
C ALA A 137 -2.32 -2.00 19.15
N LEU A 138 -1.99 -1.14 18.18
CA LEU A 138 -2.16 0.31 18.28
C LEU A 138 -3.46 0.82 17.64
N LEU A 139 -4.10 0.01 16.80
CA LEU A 139 -5.35 0.35 16.16
C LEU A 139 -6.50 0.30 17.17
N ASN A 140 -7.19 1.43 17.28
CA ASN A 140 -8.45 1.57 17.99
C ASN A 140 -9.39 2.43 17.14
N ASN A 141 -10.65 2.02 17.01
CA ASN A 141 -11.64 2.80 16.26
C ASN A 141 -12.30 3.84 17.19
N PRO A 142 -12.38 5.13 16.80
CA PRO A 142 -11.90 5.74 15.56
C PRO A 142 -10.41 6.14 15.61
N VAL A 143 -9.73 6.08 14.45
CA VAL A 143 -8.36 6.59 14.26
C VAL A 143 -8.41 8.00 13.67
N ASP A 144 -7.91 8.99 14.38
CA ASP A 144 -7.71 10.34 13.86
C ASP A 144 -6.31 10.53 13.23
N PHE A 145 -6.04 11.73 12.73
CA PHE A 145 -4.77 12.05 12.07
C PHE A 145 -3.55 11.86 13.00
N GLU A 146 -3.61 12.35 14.24
CA GLU A 146 -2.48 12.25 15.18
C GLU A 146 -2.23 10.79 15.60
N LYS A 147 -3.30 10.02 15.79
CA LYS A 147 -3.21 8.60 16.07
C LYS A 147 -2.64 7.83 14.88
N ALA A 148 -3.08 8.12 13.65
CA ALA A 148 -2.53 7.53 12.44
C ALA A 148 -1.03 7.84 12.29
N LYS A 149 -0.62 9.09 12.56
CA LYS A 149 0.78 9.50 12.57
C LYS A 149 1.60 8.75 13.62
N GLN A 150 1.06 8.54 14.83
CA GLN A 150 1.69 7.74 15.87
C GLN A 150 1.88 6.27 15.42
N ILE A 151 0.84 5.67 14.85
CA ILE A 151 0.88 4.29 14.34
C ILE A 151 1.98 4.16 13.28
N LEU A 152 1.98 5.03 12.26
CA LEU A 152 2.99 5.03 11.21
C LEU A 152 4.40 5.23 11.77
N SER A 153 4.59 6.16 12.70
CA SER A 153 5.90 6.41 13.32
C SER A 153 6.42 5.17 14.04
N SER A 154 5.52 4.40 14.64
CA SER A 154 5.87 3.17 15.38
C SER A 154 6.36 2.04 14.48
N VAL A 155 5.94 1.99 13.21
CA VAL A 155 6.30 0.93 12.25
C VAL A 155 7.27 1.39 11.16
N SER A 156 7.63 2.67 11.17
CA SER A 156 8.62 3.26 10.27
C SER A 156 10.03 2.88 10.67
N ASN A 157 10.94 2.83 9.69
CA ASN A 157 12.35 2.50 9.90
C ASN A 157 13.25 3.44 9.09
N ILE A 158 14.57 3.27 9.20
CA ILE A 158 15.57 4.11 8.51
C ILE A 158 15.42 4.14 6.97
N GLY A 159 14.69 3.19 6.37
CA GLY A 159 14.39 3.15 4.94
C GLY A 159 13.02 3.73 4.56
N THR A 160 12.24 4.26 5.50
CA THR A 160 10.92 4.86 5.21
C THR A 160 11.09 6.22 4.53
N VAL A 161 10.92 6.24 3.20
CA VAL A 161 11.10 7.42 2.34
C VAL A 161 9.80 8.17 2.01
N GLN A 162 8.64 7.57 2.28
CA GLN A 162 7.33 8.19 2.09
C GLN A 162 6.38 7.74 3.21
N SER A 163 5.49 8.63 3.63
CA SER A 163 4.36 8.32 4.49
C SER A 163 3.18 9.20 4.12
N VAL A 164 2.00 8.57 4.05
CA VAL A 164 0.76 9.21 3.59
C VAL A 164 -0.35 8.83 4.56
N ILE A 165 -1.16 9.82 4.94
CA ILE A 165 -2.43 9.61 5.65
C ILE A 165 -3.52 10.22 4.77
N ALA A 166 -4.55 9.47 4.43
CA ALA A 166 -5.66 9.95 3.62
C ALA A 166 -6.98 9.81 4.38
N ILE A 167 -7.89 10.76 4.15
CA ILE A 167 -9.28 10.70 4.59
C ILE A 167 -10.16 10.74 3.33
N PRO A 168 -10.41 9.59 2.68
CA PRO A 168 -11.08 9.54 1.38
C PRO A 168 -12.45 10.22 1.35
N LYS A 169 -13.23 10.14 2.44
CA LYS A 169 -14.54 10.81 2.57
C LYS A 169 -14.45 12.34 2.46
N LYS A 170 -13.33 12.93 2.89
CA LYS A 170 -13.09 14.38 2.81
C LYS A 170 -12.35 14.77 1.53
N GLY A 171 -11.68 13.82 0.89
CA GLY A 171 -10.77 14.09 -0.22
C GLY A 171 -9.47 14.76 0.24
N ASP A 172 -9.15 14.67 1.53
CA ASP A 172 -7.95 15.26 2.12
C ASP A 172 -6.89 14.18 2.32
N PHE A 173 -5.63 14.55 2.13
CA PHE A 173 -4.50 13.69 2.46
C PHE A 173 -3.31 14.52 2.94
N TRP A 174 -2.44 13.88 3.71
CA TRP A 174 -1.22 14.46 4.22
C TRP A 174 -0.04 13.61 3.76
N ILE A 175 1.02 14.27 3.32
CA ILE A 175 2.28 13.62 2.97
C ILE A 175 3.36 14.11 3.93
N ALA A 176 4.11 13.19 4.51
CA ALA A 176 5.28 13.53 5.31
C ALA A 176 6.40 14.07 4.39
N ASN A 177 6.87 15.28 4.68
CA ASN A 177 7.92 15.96 3.92
C ASN A 177 9.28 15.29 4.17
N ASN A 178 10.01 14.99 3.08
CA ASN A 178 11.26 14.23 3.18
C ASN A 178 12.43 15.08 3.70
N GLY A 179 12.51 16.38 3.43
CA GLY A 179 13.51 17.30 4.01
C GLY A 179 15.01 16.87 3.92
N ASN A 180 15.32 15.78 3.22
CA ASN A 180 16.58 15.03 3.14
C ASN A 180 16.90 14.00 4.25
N GLN A 181 15.93 13.59 5.09
CA GLN A 181 16.21 12.63 6.18
C GLN A 181 15.08 11.62 6.40
N THR A 182 15.45 10.34 6.53
CA THR A 182 14.55 9.24 6.89
C THR A 182 14.60 8.90 8.40
N PRO A 183 13.55 8.27 8.99
CA PRO A 183 12.23 8.08 8.41
C PRO A 183 11.51 9.41 8.22
N VAL A 184 10.87 9.59 7.06
CA VAL A 184 10.15 10.85 6.76
C VAL A 184 8.93 11.05 7.66
N THR A 185 8.37 9.96 8.20
CA THR A 185 7.17 9.95 9.06
C THR A 185 7.27 10.89 10.27
N ASN A 186 8.49 11.06 10.79
CA ASN A 186 8.76 11.88 11.97
C ASN A 186 8.98 13.36 11.65
N ARG A 187 8.73 13.77 10.41
CA ARG A 187 8.95 15.13 9.92
C ARG A 187 7.64 15.92 9.86
N GLU A 188 7.72 17.07 9.21
CA GLU A 188 6.57 17.89 8.87
C GLU A 188 5.58 17.13 7.96
N TRP A 189 4.29 17.37 8.15
CA TRP A 189 3.22 16.80 7.34
C TRP A 189 2.52 17.92 6.58
N ILE A 190 2.51 17.82 5.26
CA ILE A 190 1.87 18.81 4.37
C ILE A 190 0.50 18.28 3.98
N ASN A 191 -0.54 19.09 4.19
CA ASN A 191 -1.92 18.77 3.80
C ASN A 191 -2.18 19.15 2.34
N PHE A 192 -2.98 18.32 1.66
CA PHE A 192 -3.49 18.54 0.32
C PHE A 192 -4.96 18.15 0.25
N SER A 193 -5.71 18.81 -0.65
CA SER A 193 -7.05 18.40 -1.05
C SER A 193 -7.05 17.94 -2.51
N ILE A 194 -7.64 16.77 -2.78
CA ILE A 194 -7.85 16.26 -4.14
C ILE A 194 -8.64 17.28 -4.98
N LYS A 195 -9.62 17.95 -4.37
CA LYS A 195 -10.45 18.93 -5.05
C LYS A 195 -9.62 20.09 -5.60
N ASP A 196 -8.72 20.63 -4.78
CA ASP A 196 -7.88 21.78 -5.14
C ASP A 196 -6.81 21.40 -6.18
N LEU A 197 -6.32 20.16 -6.13
CA LEU A 197 -5.37 19.65 -7.12
C LEU A 197 -6.01 19.48 -8.49
N LEU A 198 -7.28 19.09 -8.54
CA LEU A 198 -7.99 18.78 -9.78
C LEU A 198 -8.82 19.93 -10.32
N SER A 199 -9.11 20.97 -9.52
CA SER A 199 -9.79 22.18 -10.00
C SER A 199 -9.00 22.91 -11.09
N ASN A 200 -7.69 22.66 -11.18
CA ASN A 200 -6.81 23.22 -12.20
C ASN A 200 -6.65 22.32 -13.44
N CYS A 201 -7.31 21.15 -13.48
CA CYS A 201 -7.26 20.23 -14.59
C CYS A 201 -8.56 20.32 -15.40
N THR A 202 -8.59 21.15 -16.46
CA THR A 202 -9.62 21.05 -17.50
C THR A 202 -9.39 19.77 -18.30
N PHE A 203 -10.17 18.73 -18.01
CA PHE A 203 -10.29 17.58 -18.90
C PHE A 203 -11.29 17.96 -19.99
N ASN A 204 -10.80 18.26 -21.19
CA ASN A 204 -11.65 18.30 -22.37
C ASN A 204 -12.16 16.87 -22.60
N SER A 205 -13.45 16.68 -22.33
CA SER A 205 -14.21 15.46 -22.62
C SER A 205 -14.25 15.16 -24.11
#